data_AF-A0A7Y8HK93-F1
#
_entry.id   AF-A0A7Y8HK93-F1
#
_cell.length_a   1.000
_cell.length_b   1.000
_cell.length_c   1.000
_cell.angle_alpha   90.00
_cell.angle_beta   90.00
_cell.angle_gamma   90.00
#
_symmetry.space_group_name_H-M   'P 1'
#
loop_
_entity.id
_entity.type
_entity.pdbx_description
1 polymer ?
#
loop_
_entity_poly.entity_id
_entity_poly.type
_entity_poly.pdbx_seq_one_letter_code
_entity_poly.pdbx_strand_id
1 'polypeptide(L)'
;DLVSAVKEVEERTKNIKKPLNVSIMGCVVNALGEAKHADVAIAYGKGCGMIIVKGEVVAKLDEHELIPRFLKEIEDFIDEEKNSHE
;
A
#
# COMPACT_ATOMS: atom_id res chain seq x y z
N ASP A 1 7.72 -7.91 8.87
CA ASP A 1 8.92 -8.17 8.02
C ASP A 1 8.69 -7.65 6.60
N LEU A 2 9.59 -6.79 6.10
CA LEU A 2 9.47 -6.11 4.80
C LEU A 2 9.49 -7.11 3.62
N VAL A 3 10.29 -8.17 3.72
CA VAL A 3 10.47 -9.13 2.63
C VAL A 3 9.19 -9.96 2.44
N SER A 4 8.58 -10.38 3.53
CA SER A 4 7.29 -11.07 3.51
C SER A 4 6.19 -10.18 2.91
N ALA A 5 6.18 -8.90 3.25
CA ALA A 5 5.24 -7.92 2.71
C ALA A 5 5.34 -7.81 1.19
N VAL A 6 6.56 -7.59 0.67
CA VAL A 6 6.82 -7.46 -0.76
C VAL A 6 6.37 -8.71 -1.51
N LYS A 7 6.75 -9.90 -1.01
CA LYS A 7 6.39 -11.16 -1.67
C LYS A 7 4.87 -11.35 -1.75
N GLU A 8 4.17 -11.06 -0.68
CA GLU A 8 2.72 -11.22 -0.62
C GLU A 8 1.98 -10.21 -1.53
N VAL A 9 2.51 -8.99 -1.62
CA VAL A 9 2.04 -7.96 -2.56
C VAL A 9 2.32 -8.39 -4.00
N GLU A 10 3.51 -8.89 -4.32
CA GLU A 10 3.84 -9.38 -5.66
C GLU A 10 2.94 -10.55 -6.08
N GLU A 11 2.66 -11.50 -5.19
CA GLU A 11 1.80 -12.64 -5.52
C GLU A 11 0.35 -12.23 -5.82
N ARG A 12 -0.19 -11.25 -5.07
CA ARG A 12 -1.53 -10.72 -5.31
C ARG A 12 -1.58 -9.77 -6.52
N THR A 13 -0.52 -8.99 -6.75
CA THR A 13 -0.41 -8.08 -7.90
C THR A 13 -0.03 -8.75 -9.22
N LYS A 14 0.42 -10.01 -9.22
CA LYS A 14 0.72 -10.79 -10.44
C LYS A 14 -0.42 -10.86 -11.47
N ASN A 15 -1.69 -10.83 -11.02
CA ASN A 15 -2.84 -10.87 -11.93
C ASN A 15 -3.31 -9.48 -12.40
N ILE A 16 -2.69 -8.42 -11.90
CA ILE A 16 -3.11 -7.04 -12.15
C ILE A 16 -2.36 -6.54 -13.38
N LYS A 17 -3.10 -6.32 -14.48
CA LYS A 17 -2.55 -5.80 -15.74
C LYS A 17 -2.41 -4.28 -15.78
N LYS A 18 -2.99 -3.56 -14.82
CA LYS A 18 -2.89 -2.11 -14.74
C LYS A 18 -1.54 -1.70 -14.14
N PRO A 19 -0.91 -0.62 -14.65
CA PRO A 19 0.23 -0.03 -13.99
C PRO A 19 -0.24 0.57 -12.66
N LEU A 20 0.20 -0.02 -11.55
CA LEU A 20 -0.05 0.47 -10.20
C LEU A 20 1.29 0.79 -9.54
N ASN A 21 1.44 2.01 -9.02
CA ASN A 21 2.62 2.42 -8.28
C ASN A 21 2.43 2.09 -6.80
N VAL A 22 3.01 0.97 -6.38
CA VAL A 22 3.00 0.54 -4.98
C VAL A 22 4.34 0.86 -4.33
N SER A 23 4.34 1.51 -3.16
CA SER A 23 5.56 1.88 -2.45
C SER A 23 5.60 1.35 -1.02
N ILE A 24 6.69 0.68 -0.64
CA ILE A 24 6.85 0.03 0.66
C ILE A 24 8.08 0.62 1.36
N MET A 25 7.85 1.39 2.41
CA MET A 25 8.88 2.22 3.07
C MET A 25 9.12 1.77 4.51
N GLY A 26 10.39 1.62 4.90
CA GLY A 26 10.79 1.19 6.24
C GLY A 26 10.77 2.27 7.33
N CYS A 27 10.42 3.52 6.99
CA CYS A 27 10.43 4.64 7.93
C CYS A 27 9.35 5.67 7.59
N VAL A 28 8.60 6.09 8.60
CA VAL A 28 7.53 7.09 8.48
C VAL A 28 8.01 8.53 8.25
N VAL A 29 9.29 8.84 8.51
CA VAL A 29 9.79 10.23 8.55
C VAL A 29 9.64 10.96 7.21
N ASN A 30 9.89 10.28 6.08
CA ASN A 30 9.77 10.86 4.74
C ASN A 30 8.59 10.27 3.93
N ALA A 31 7.83 9.35 4.53
CA ALA A 31 6.88 8.54 3.80
C ALA A 31 5.74 9.35 3.16
N LEU A 32 5.30 10.43 3.78
CA LEU A 32 4.25 11.31 3.23
C LEU A 32 4.67 12.01 1.93
N GLY A 33 5.94 12.38 1.80
CA GLY A 33 6.44 13.03 0.60
C GLY A 33 6.54 12.06 -0.57
N GLU A 34 7.10 10.88 -0.30
CA GLU A 34 7.28 9.82 -1.30
C GLU A 34 5.95 9.17 -1.70
N ALA A 35 5.02 9.00 -0.75
CA ALA A 35 3.71 8.40 -1.01
C ALA A 35 2.81 9.23 -1.93
N LYS A 36 3.06 10.53 -2.12
CA LYS A 36 2.32 11.35 -3.09
C LYS A 36 2.54 10.91 -4.54
N HIS A 37 3.66 10.25 -4.81
CA HIS A 37 3.99 9.71 -6.13
C HIS A 37 3.51 8.27 -6.31
N ALA A 38 2.99 7.65 -5.25
CA ALA A 38 2.46 6.30 -5.26
C ALA A 38 0.93 6.32 -5.22
N ASP A 39 0.32 5.32 -5.86
CA ASP A 39 -1.12 5.09 -5.76
C ASP A 39 -1.46 4.57 -4.37
N VAL A 40 -0.69 3.59 -3.90
CA VAL A 40 -0.85 2.96 -2.60
C VAL A 40 0.53 2.76 -1.98
N ALA A 41 0.71 3.22 -0.75
CA ALA A 41 1.97 3.17 -0.04
C ALA A 41 1.80 2.73 1.41
N ILE A 42 2.83 2.07 1.94
CA ILE A 42 2.89 1.59 3.31
C ILE A 42 4.18 2.09 3.94
N ALA A 43 4.08 2.62 5.15
CA ALA A 43 5.23 3.11 5.89
C ALA A 43 5.30 2.43 7.25
N TYR A 44 6.35 1.65 7.45
CA TYR A 44 6.65 0.99 8.72
C TYR A 44 7.29 1.98 9.69
N GLY A 45 6.91 1.85 10.96
CA GLY A 45 7.49 2.53 12.10
C GLY A 45 7.82 1.52 13.20
N LYS A 46 8.18 2.01 14.39
CA LYS A 46 8.46 1.14 15.55
C LYS A 46 7.17 0.45 16.03
N GLY A 47 6.95 -0.79 15.61
CA GLY A 47 5.84 -1.65 16.04
C GLY A 47 4.49 -1.37 15.37
N CYS A 48 4.38 -0.27 14.64
CA CYS A 48 3.18 0.13 13.92
C CYS A 48 3.54 0.60 12.52
N GLY A 49 2.57 0.70 11.63
CA GLY A 49 2.73 1.35 10.35
C GLY A 49 1.50 2.13 9.95
N MET A 50 1.62 2.80 8.81
CA MET A 50 0.56 3.59 8.20
C MET A 50 0.39 3.21 6.74
N ILE A 51 -0.85 3.25 6.28
CA ILE A 51 -1.22 3.04 4.89
C ILE A 51 -1.64 4.38 4.33
N ILE A 52 -1.13 4.67 3.14
CA ILE A 52 -1.27 5.94 2.46
C ILE A 52 -1.79 5.64 1.06
N VAL A 53 -2.90 6.24 0.67
CA VAL A 53 -3.50 6.06 -0.67
C VAL A 53 -3.58 7.43 -1.32
N LYS A 54 -3.05 7.57 -2.55
CA LYS A 54 -2.99 8.86 -3.29
C LYS A 54 -2.42 10.02 -2.45
N GLY A 55 -1.47 9.72 -1.56
CA GLY A 55 -0.82 10.70 -0.68
C GLY A 55 -1.57 11.03 0.62
N GLU A 56 -2.69 10.36 0.93
CA GLU A 56 -3.47 10.55 2.15
C GLU A 56 -3.41 9.33 3.07
N VAL A 57 -3.24 9.56 4.38
CA VAL A 57 -3.19 8.47 5.37
C VAL A 57 -4.60 7.93 5.59
N VAL A 58 -4.85 6.70 5.13
CA VAL A 58 -6.16 6.04 5.24
C VAL A 58 -6.28 5.16 6.49
N ALA A 59 -5.14 4.68 7.00
CA ALA A 59 -5.11 3.82 8.18
C ALA A 59 -3.75 3.89 8.89
N LYS A 60 -3.79 3.69 10.21
CA LYS A 60 -2.60 3.45 11.04
C LYS A 60 -2.87 2.28 11.96
N LEU A 61 -2.09 1.22 11.80
CA LEU A 61 -2.33 -0.08 12.43
C LEU A 61 -1.01 -0.66 12.94
N ASP A 62 -1.08 -1.70 13.75
CA ASP A 62 0.08 -2.50 14.12
C ASP A 62 0.65 -3.27 12.92
N GLU A 63 1.93 -3.63 12.98
CA GLU A 63 2.62 -4.32 11.86
C GLU A 63 1.89 -5.59 11.39
N HIS A 64 1.23 -6.30 12.31
CA HIS A 64 0.52 -7.54 12.02
C HIS A 64 -0.81 -7.34 11.26
N GLU A 65 -1.48 -6.20 11.44
CA GLU A 65 -2.71 -5.86 10.70
C GLU A 65 -2.41 -5.04 9.43
N LEU A 66 -1.19 -4.52 9.32
CA LEU A 66 -0.79 -3.62 8.25
C LEU A 66 -0.85 -4.29 6.87
N ILE A 67 -0.29 -5.50 6.75
CA ILE A 67 -0.28 -6.27 5.50
C ILE A 67 -1.70 -6.61 5.01
N PRO A 68 -2.55 -7.29 5.80
CA PRO A 68 -3.88 -7.65 5.34
C PRO A 68 -4.71 -6.42 4.99
N ARG A 69 -4.60 -5.32 5.74
CA ARG A 69 -5.27 -4.08 5.38
C ARG A 69 -4.72 -3.48 4.09
N PHE A 70 -3.40 -3.41 3.93
CA PHE A 70 -2.76 -2.82 2.76
C PHE A 70 -3.16 -3.50 1.46
N LEU A 71 -3.23 -4.82 1.47
CA LEU A 71 -3.64 -5.60 0.31
C LEU A 71 -5.10 -5.36 -0.05
N LYS A 72 -5.96 -5.24 0.97
CA LYS A 72 -7.35 -4.86 0.76
C LYS A 72 -7.45 -3.49 0.09
N GLU A 73 -6.67 -2.50 0.54
CA GLU A 73 -6.65 -1.16 -0.08
C GLU A 73 -6.15 -1.21 -1.54
N ILE A 74 -5.18 -2.08 -1.87
CA ILE A 74 -4.75 -2.29 -3.26
C ILE A 74 -5.89 -2.89 -4.10
N GLU A 75 -6.58 -3.91 -3.59
CA GLU A 75 -7.71 -4.54 -4.28
C GLU A 75 -8.86 -3.54 -4.50
N ASP A 76 -9.25 -2.81 -3.46
CA ASP A 76 -10.29 -1.78 -3.51
C ASP A 76 -9.91 -0.68 -4.51
N PHE A 77 -8.67 -0.18 -4.47
CA PHE A 77 -8.18 0.84 -5.41
C PHE A 77 -8.28 0.38 -6.88
N ILE A 78 -7.92 -0.88 -7.16
CA ILE A 78 -7.97 -1.42 -8.51
C ILE A 78 -9.40 -1.61 -8.99
N ASP A 79 -10.30 -2.02 -8.10
CA ASP A 79 -11.72 -2.18 -8.40
C ASP A 79 -12.37 -0.83 -8.72
N GLU A 80 -12.13 0.19 -7.90
CA GLU A 80 -12.60 1.57 -8.14
C GLU A 80 -12.10 2.14 -9.47
N GLU A 81 -10.83 1.91 -9.81
CA GLU A 81 -10.23 2.36 -11.05
C GLU A 81 -10.79 1.60 -12.28
N LYS A 82 -11.24 0.34 -12.14
CA LYS A 82 -11.93 -0.39 -13.21
C LYS A 82 -13.31 0.21 -13.48
N ASN A 83 -14.06 0.48 -12.41
CA ASN A 83 -15.44 0.97 -12.50
C ASN A 83 -15.54 2.42 -13.02
N SER A 84 -14.46 3.19 -12.93
CA SER A 84 -14.40 4.58 -13.44
C SER A 84 -14.08 4.69 -14.94
N HIS A 85 -13.78 3.58 -15.62
CA HIS A 85 -13.43 3.54 -17.05
C HIS A 85 -14.37 2.65 -17.89
N GLU A 86 -15.61 2.43 -17.43
CA GLU A 86 -16.70 1.82 -18.21
C GLU A 86 -17.72 2.85 -18.70
#